data_AF-A0A5C4JRN1-F1
#
_entry.id   AF-A0A5C4JRN1-F1
#
_cell.length_a   1.000
_cell.length_b   1.000
_cell.length_c   1.000
_cell.angle_alpha   90.00
_cell.angle_beta   90.00
_cell.angle_gamma   90.00
#
_symmetry.space_group_name_H-M   'P 1'
#
loop_
_entity.id
_entity.type
_entity.pdbx_description
1 polymer ?
#
loop_
_entity_poly.entity_id
_entity_poly.type
_entity_poly.pdbx_seq_one_letter_code
_entity_poly.pdbx_strand_id
1 'polypeptide(L)'
;MVRANHGAWSMICDQPPGSTLDQCALMQNVIADDRPEIGLSIAVLKTADRQATLLRVLSPLGVFLPEGMGLFVDGVNIGKAAFSRCYLDGCYVEVDIDADLMKILRAGTEAVFTLNFSIDQDTIGIPVDLSGFGEGFDALP
;
A
#
# COMPACT_ATOMS: atom_id res chain seq x y z
N MET A 1 -13.83 6.21 -9.60
CA MET A 1 -13.33 7.53 -10.08
C MET A 1 -12.55 8.22 -8.98
N VAL A 2 -11.52 9.01 -9.32
CA VAL A 2 -10.80 9.87 -8.36
C VAL A 2 -11.76 10.95 -7.85
N ARG A 3 -11.87 11.09 -6.53
CA ARG A 3 -12.74 12.09 -5.87
C ARG A 3 -11.97 13.26 -5.28
N ALA A 4 -10.77 13.02 -4.77
CA ALA A 4 -9.92 14.04 -4.16
C ALA A 4 -8.45 13.62 -4.22
N ASN A 5 -7.54 14.58 -4.12
CA ASN A 5 -6.10 14.35 -3.98
C ASN A 5 -5.60 15.05 -2.72
N HIS A 6 -4.70 14.39 -1.99
CA HIS A 6 -4.09 14.83 -0.74
C HIS A 6 -2.59 14.59 -0.83
N GLY A 7 -1.82 15.60 -1.24
CA GLY A 7 -0.39 15.43 -1.52
C GLY A 7 -0.17 14.39 -2.63
N ALA A 8 0.62 13.36 -2.31
CA ALA A 8 0.90 12.24 -3.23
C ALA A 8 -0.25 11.22 -3.33
N TRP A 9 -1.27 11.33 -2.48
CA TRP A 9 -2.35 10.34 -2.37
C TRP A 9 -3.62 10.75 -3.10
N SER A 10 -4.25 9.80 -3.78
CA SER A 10 -5.51 9.97 -4.48
C SER A 10 -6.62 9.19 -3.79
N MET A 11 -7.72 9.84 -3.43
CA MET A 11 -8.92 9.16 -2.99
C MET A 11 -9.70 8.66 -4.21
N ILE A 12 -9.84 7.35 -4.33
CA ILE A 12 -10.55 6.71 -5.42
C ILE A 12 -11.75 5.99 -4.85
N CYS A 13 -12.93 6.30 -5.35
CA CYS A 13 -14.15 5.63 -4.95
C CYS A 13 -14.79 4.90 -6.12
N ASP A 14 -15.26 3.70 -5.86
CA ASP A 14 -16.04 2.91 -6.79
C ASP A 14 -17.30 2.40 -6.12
N GLN A 15 -18.36 2.16 -6.89
CA GLN A 15 -19.60 1.60 -6.38
C GLN A 15 -19.68 0.13 -6.84
N PRO A 16 -19.44 -0.85 -5.94
CA PRO A 16 -19.49 -2.25 -6.30
C PRO A 16 -20.85 -2.64 -6.88
N PRO A 17 -20.91 -3.58 -7.84
CA PRO A 17 -22.17 -4.08 -8.37
C PRO A 17 -23.10 -4.58 -7.26
N GLY A 18 -24.32 -4.05 -7.21
CA GLY A 18 -25.31 -4.41 -6.19
C GLY A 18 -25.16 -3.69 -4.85
N SER A 19 -24.14 -2.83 -4.67
CA SER A 19 -24.04 -1.92 -3.53
C SER A 19 -24.71 -0.59 -3.83
N THR A 20 -25.38 0.00 -2.84
CA THR A 20 -25.83 1.41 -2.86
C THR A 20 -24.81 2.36 -2.21
N LEU A 21 -23.76 1.80 -1.62
CA LEU A 21 -22.69 2.53 -0.95
C LEU A 21 -21.42 2.51 -1.79
N ASP A 22 -20.79 3.68 -1.91
CA ASP A 22 -19.45 3.82 -2.45
C ASP A 22 -18.42 3.16 -1.52
N GLN A 23 -17.47 2.43 -2.10
CA GLN A 23 -16.24 2.02 -1.43
C GLN A 23 -15.10 2.91 -1.91
N CYS A 24 -14.46 3.59 -0.96
CA CYS A 24 -13.34 4.48 -1.22
C CYS A 24 -12.04 3.89 -0.69
N ALA A 25 -10.97 4.13 -1.43
CA ALA A 25 -9.60 3.81 -1.07
C ALA A 25 -8.75 5.08 -1.19
N LEU A 26 -7.77 5.21 -0.31
CA LEU A 26 -6.68 6.17 -0.49
C LEU A 26 -5.54 5.45 -1.18
N MET A 27 -5.14 5.91 -2.36
CA MET A 27 -4.22 5.17 -3.24
C MET A 27 -3.02 6.02 -3.67
N GLN A 28 -1.87 5.36 -3.79
CA GLN A 28 -0.68 5.90 -4.44
C GLN A 28 -0.06 4.81 -5.33
N ASN A 29 0.28 5.17 -6.57
CA ASN A 29 1.02 4.28 -7.47
C ASN A 29 2.44 4.82 -7.59
N VAL A 30 3.41 3.94 -7.43
CA VAL A 30 4.84 4.29 -7.47
C VAL A 30 5.58 3.34 -8.39
N ILE A 31 6.72 3.80 -8.90
CA ILE A 31 7.64 3.03 -9.74
C ILE A 31 9.00 3.09 -9.06
N ALA A 32 9.75 1.98 -9.09
CA ALA A 32 11.09 1.93 -8.54
C ALA A 32 12.06 2.76 -9.42
N ASP A 33 12.87 3.61 -8.78
CA ASP A 33 13.77 4.52 -9.49
C ASP A 33 14.81 3.78 -10.35
N ASP A 34 15.39 2.70 -9.82
CA ASP A 34 16.43 1.92 -10.50
C ASP A 34 15.86 0.84 -11.44
N ARG A 35 14.56 0.58 -11.36
CA ARG A 35 13.86 -0.52 -12.05
C ARG A 35 12.49 -0.04 -12.53
N PRO A 36 12.42 0.78 -13.60
CA PRO A 36 11.17 1.41 -14.04
C PRO A 36 10.08 0.41 -14.48
N GLU A 37 10.46 -0.84 -14.72
CA GLU A 37 9.55 -1.96 -14.99
C GLU A 37 8.83 -2.48 -13.72
N ILE A 38 9.25 -2.05 -12.53
CA ILE A 38 8.71 -2.47 -11.24
C ILE A 38 7.92 -1.32 -10.63
N GLY A 39 6.61 -1.52 -10.49
CA GLY A 39 5.72 -0.58 -9.82
C GLY A 39 4.90 -1.22 -8.72
N LEU A 40 4.49 -0.42 -7.74
CA LEU A 40 3.57 -0.82 -6.67
C LEU A 40 2.31 0.04 -6.73
N SER A 41 1.18 -0.56 -6.37
CA SER A 41 -0.05 0.17 -6.05
C SER A 41 -0.35 -0.02 -4.57
N ILE A 42 -0.28 1.07 -3.81
CA ILE A 42 -0.54 1.10 -2.37
C ILE A 42 -1.94 1.66 -2.18
N ALA A 43 -2.80 0.93 -1.49
CA ALA A 43 -4.17 1.32 -1.20
C ALA A 43 -4.49 1.14 0.29
N VAL A 44 -5.09 2.16 0.90
CA VAL A 44 -5.66 2.09 2.25
C VAL A 44 -7.17 2.10 2.15
N LEU A 45 -7.79 1.09 2.75
CA LEU A 45 -9.21 0.80 2.65
C LEU A 45 -9.79 0.65 4.06
N LYS A 46 -11.00 1.15 4.28
CA LYS A 46 -11.82 0.74 5.44
C LYS A 46 -12.64 -0.47 5.04
N THR A 47 -12.70 -1.49 5.89
CA THR A 47 -13.55 -2.65 5.65
C THR A 47 -15.02 -2.25 5.59
N ALA A 48 -15.85 -3.06 4.93
CA ALA A 48 -17.28 -2.74 4.75
C ALA A 48 -18.03 -2.62 6.09
N ASP A 49 -17.62 -3.39 7.10
CA ASP A 49 -18.13 -3.31 8.48
C ASP A 49 -17.49 -2.16 9.31
N ARG A 50 -16.52 -1.45 8.72
CA ARG A 50 -15.74 -0.36 9.31
C ARG A 50 -15.00 -0.72 10.60
N GLN A 51 -14.76 -2.02 10.83
CA GLN A 51 -14.05 -2.47 12.02
C GLN A 51 -12.54 -2.49 11.85
N ALA A 52 -12.05 -2.59 10.61
CA ALA A 52 -10.64 -2.62 10.31
C ALA A 52 -10.28 -1.62 9.20
N THR A 53 -9.04 -1.18 9.24
CA THR A 53 -8.39 -0.46 8.16
C THR A 53 -7.33 -1.36 7.58
N LEU A 54 -7.32 -1.55 6.27
CA LEU A 54 -6.39 -2.42 5.56
C LEU A 54 -5.40 -1.58 4.75
N LEU A 55 -4.12 -1.87 4.90
CA LEU A 55 -3.08 -1.53 3.95
C LEU A 55 -2.96 -2.67 2.96
N ARG A 56 -3.30 -2.40 1.70
CA ARG A 56 -3.16 -3.33 0.58
C ARG A 56 -2.07 -2.83 -0.35
N VAL A 57 -1.09 -3.68 -0.65
CA VAL A 57 -0.06 -3.40 -1.65
C VAL A 57 -0.16 -4.43 -2.76
N LEU A 58 -0.35 -3.96 -3.99
CA LEU A 58 -0.23 -4.75 -5.20
C LEU A 58 1.18 -4.60 -5.74
N SER A 59 1.86 -5.72 -5.91
CA SER A 59 3.19 -5.85 -6.50
C SER A 59 3.16 -6.66 -7.79
N PRO A 60 4.19 -6.56 -8.64
CA PRO A 60 4.27 -7.34 -9.87
C PRO A 60 4.36 -8.85 -9.62
N LEU A 61 4.17 -9.63 -10.68
CA LEU A 61 4.42 -11.07 -10.66
C LEU A 61 5.93 -11.39 -10.60
N GLY A 62 6.26 -12.57 -10.11
CA GLY A 62 7.64 -13.05 -10.00
C GLY A 62 8.36 -12.70 -8.69
N VAL A 63 7.67 -12.05 -7.76
CA VAL A 63 8.19 -11.79 -6.41
C VAL A 63 8.49 -13.09 -5.64
N PHE A 64 9.52 -13.05 -4.82
CA PHE A 64 9.98 -14.18 -4.01
C PHE A 64 9.15 -14.28 -2.73
N LEU A 65 8.08 -15.07 -2.81
CA LEU A 65 7.07 -15.22 -1.76
C LEU A 65 7.61 -15.55 -0.35
N PRO A 66 8.62 -16.43 -0.17
CA PRO A 66 9.11 -16.78 1.17
C PRO A 66 9.66 -15.62 1.97
N GLU A 67 10.21 -14.59 1.32
CA GLU A 67 10.79 -13.42 1.99
C GLU A 67 9.72 -12.39 2.39
N GLY A 68 8.59 -12.38 1.68
CA GLY A 68 7.53 -11.40 1.88
C GLY A 68 7.90 -10.00 1.41
N MET A 69 7.14 -9.01 1.88
CA MET A 69 7.39 -7.60 1.63
C MET A 69 7.76 -6.90 2.94
N GLY A 70 8.88 -6.18 2.93
CA GLY A 70 9.31 -5.36 4.05
C GLY A 70 8.75 -3.94 3.96
N LEU A 71 8.66 -3.28 5.12
CA LEU A 71 8.29 -1.89 5.25
C LEU A 71 9.27 -1.17 6.16
N PHE A 72 9.81 -0.06 5.68
CA PHE A 72 10.55 0.91 6.46
C PHE A 72 9.82 2.24 6.41
N VAL A 73 9.81 3.00 7.51
CA VAL A 73 9.29 4.37 7.54
C VAL A 73 10.38 5.28 8.10
N ASP A 74 10.76 6.29 7.33
CA ASP A 74 11.87 7.20 7.62
C ASP A 74 13.17 6.46 8.05
N GLY A 75 13.47 5.35 7.38
CA GLY A 75 14.63 4.50 7.66
C GLY A 75 14.48 3.54 8.86
N VAL A 76 13.36 3.58 9.59
CA VAL A 76 13.07 2.64 10.68
C VAL A 76 12.36 1.40 10.13
N ASN A 77 12.89 0.22 10.45
CA ASN A 77 12.28 -1.04 10.07
C ASN A 77 10.98 -1.28 10.86
N ILE A 78 9.85 -1.34 10.16
CA ILE A 78 8.53 -1.59 10.74
C ILE A 78 8.23 -3.09 10.79
N GLY A 79 8.70 -3.84 9.79
CA GLY A 79 8.56 -5.29 9.75
C GLY A 79 8.39 -5.84 8.34
N LYS A 80 7.94 -7.09 8.27
CA LYS A 80 7.64 -7.79 7.02
C LYS A 80 6.24 -8.38 7.08
N ALA A 81 5.58 -8.40 5.92
CA ALA A 81 4.29 -9.03 5.73
C ALA A 81 4.34 -10.06 4.60
N ALA A 82 3.63 -11.17 4.79
CA ALA A 82 3.55 -12.22 3.79
C ALA A 82 2.58 -11.81 2.66
N PHE A 83 2.84 -12.33 1.46
CA PHE A 83 1.89 -12.23 0.35
C PHE A 83 0.66 -13.09 0.67
N SER A 84 -0.52 -12.48 0.63
CA SER A 84 -1.78 -13.16 0.94
C SER A 84 -2.30 -13.95 -0.25
N ARG A 85 -2.13 -13.43 -1.47
CA ARG A 85 -2.57 -14.06 -2.72
C ARG A 85 -1.91 -13.43 -3.94
N CYS A 86 -1.88 -14.17 -5.04
CA CYS A 86 -1.51 -13.63 -6.35
C CYS A 86 -2.63 -13.94 -7.36
N TYR A 87 -2.89 -12.98 -8.23
CA TYR A 87 -3.81 -13.06 -9.35
C TYR A 87 -3.07 -12.73 -10.66
N LEU A 88 -3.79 -12.60 -11.77
CA LEU A 88 -3.20 -12.29 -13.07
C LEU A 88 -2.59 -10.89 -13.14
N ASP A 89 -3.06 -9.97 -12.30
CA ASP A 89 -2.63 -8.58 -12.23
C ASP A 89 -1.47 -8.34 -11.24
N GLY A 90 -1.17 -9.31 -10.37
CA GLY A 90 -0.02 -9.24 -9.47
C GLY A 90 -0.22 -9.97 -8.14
N CYS A 91 0.73 -9.76 -7.23
CA CYS A 91 0.74 -10.35 -5.90
C CYS A 91 0.41 -9.30 -4.84
N TYR A 92 -0.47 -9.68 -3.92
CA TYR A 92 -1.06 -8.82 -2.92
C TYR A 92 -0.46 -9.08 -1.54
N VAL A 93 -0.12 -8.01 -0.84
CA VAL A 93 0.14 -7.98 0.60
C VAL A 93 -1.00 -7.21 1.25
N GLU A 94 -1.54 -7.76 2.34
CA GLU A 94 -2.62 -7.12 3.09
C GLU A 94 -2.30 -7.16 4.58
N VAL A 95 -2.34 -6.01 5.23
CA VAL A 95 -2.04 -5.86 6.65
C VAL A 95 -3.10 -4.97 7.28
N ASP A 96 -3.57 -5.33 8.47
CA ASP A 96 -4.39 -4.45 9.29
C ASP A 96 -3.54 -3.28 9.78
N ILE A 97 -4.02 -2.05 9.54
CA ILE A 97 -3.41 -0.86 10.10
C ILE A 97 -3.94 -0.67 11.52
N ASP A 98 -3.17 -1.17 12.49
CA ASP A 98 -3.43 -0.92 13.90
C ASP A 98 -3.11 0.53 14.30
N ALA A 99 -3.36 0.87 15.57
CA ALA A 99 -3.17 2.22 16.07
C ALA A 99 -1.71 2.70 16.02
N ASP A 100 -0.75 1.79 16.23
CA ASP A 100 0.68 2.12 16.25
C ASP A 100 1.19 2.34 14.82
N LEU A 101 0.85 1.44 13.89
CA LEU A 101 1.17 1.61 12.48
C LEU A 101 0.52 2.87 11.90
N MET A 102 -0.75 3.14 12.24
CA MET A 102 -1.44 4.36 11.83
C MET A 102 -0.70 5.61 12.31
N LYS A 103 -0.23 5.63 13.56
CA LYS A 103 0.54 6.74 14.11
C LYS A 103 1.87 6.93 13.37
N ILE A 104 2.57 5.84 13.07
CA ILE A 104 3.84 5.86 12.34
C ILE A 104 3.63 6.41 10.93
N LEU A 105 2.66 5.87 10.17
CA LEU A 105 2.39 6.31 8.79
C LEU A 105 1.93 7.77 8.72
N ARG A 106 1.18 8.25 9.72
CA ARG A 106 0.75 9.67 9.78
C ARG A 106 1.87 10.64 10.14
N ALA A 107 2.85 10.19 10.93
CA ALA A 107 3.98 11.02 11.34
C ALA A 107 5.14 10.97 10.35
N GLY A 108 5.20 9.91 9.55
CA GLY A 108 6.30 9.67 8.62
C GLY A 108 6.25 10.56 7.38
N THR A 109 7.41 10.66 6.73
CA THR A 109 7.56 11.41 5.48
C THR A 109 7.73 10.50 4.28
N GLU A 110 8.41 9.36 4.47
CA GLU A 110 8.66 8.38 3.44
C GLU A 110 8.45 6.96 3.99
N ALA A 111 7.79 6.12 3.19
CA ALA A 111 7.73 4.69 3.40
C ALA A 111 8.52 3.98 2.28
N VAL A 112 9.40 3.05 2.63
CA VAL A 112 10.12 2.21 1.66
C VAL A 112 9.59 0.79 1.76
N PHE A 113 8.95 0.34 0.69
CA PHE A 113 8.53 -1.05 0.55
C PHE A 113 9.66 -1.85 -0.09
N THR A 114 10.00 -2.99 0.49
CA THR A 114 11.11 -3.82 0.02
C THR A 114 10.63 -5.18 -0.47
N LEU A 115 11.15 -5.63 -1.61
CA LEU A 115 10.81 -6.94 -2.19
C LEU A 115 12.00 -7.56 -2.94
N ASN A 116 11.95 -8.88 -3.10
CA ASN A 116 12.96 -9.67 -3.81
C ASN A 116 12.29 -10.47 -4.94
N PHE A 117 13.03 -10.83 -5.99
CA PHE A 117 12.54 -11.69 -7.08
C PHE A 117 13.17 -13.09 -7.08
N SER A 118 14.29 -13.27 -6.38
CA SER A 118 14.90 -14.57 -6.10
C SER A 118 15.77 -14.48 -4.85
N ILE A 119 16.21 -15.64 -4.34
CA ILE A 119 17.08 -15.72 -3.14
C ILE A 119 18.44 -15.05 -3.34
N ASP A 120 18.95 -15.04 -4.58
CA ASP A 120 20.27 -14.48 -4.91
C ASP A 120 20.21 -13.04 -5.43
N GLN A 121 19.02 -12.43 -5.49
CA GLN A 121 18.85 -11.06 -5.95
C GLN A 121 18.84 -10.06 -4.79
N ASP A 122 19.46 -8.92 -5.04
CA ASP A 122 19.43 -7.78 -4.13
C ASP A 122 17.99 -7.35 -3.86
N THR A 123 17.78 -6.88 -2.63
CA THR A 123 16.50 -6.37 -2.18
C THR A 123 16.23 -5.03 -2.87
N ILE A 124 15.07 -4.92 -3.51
CA ILE A 124 14.65 -3.70 -4.19
C ILE A 124 13.80 -2.91 -3.21
N GLY A 125 14.23 -1.68 -2.90
CA GLY A 125 13.46 -0.71 -2.11
C GLY A 125 12.72 0.25 -3.04
N ILE A 126 11.44 0.47 -2.76
CA ILE A 126 10.57 1.35 -3.55
C ILE A 126 10.01 2.42 -2.60
N PRO A 127 10.47 3.68 -2.73
CA PRO A 127 10.00 4.77 -1.89
C PRO A 127 8.57 5.17 -2.24
N VAL A 128 7.81 5.53 -1.22
CA VAL A 128 6.42 5.99 -1.26
C VAL A 128 6.32 7.22 -0.39
N ASP A 129 5.79 8.31 -0.95
CA ASP A 129 5.65 9.57 -0.23
C ASP A 129 4.47 9.50 0.74
N LEU A 130 4.70 9.77 2.03
CA LEU A 130 3.65 9.79 3.05
C LEU A 130 3.00 11.18 3.19
N SER A 131 3.48 12.19 2.46
CA SER A 131 2.91 13.54 2.45
C SER A 131 1.45 13.51 2.01
N GLY A 132 0.57 14.01 2.89
CA GLY A 132 -0.88 14.02 2.67
C GLY A 132 -1.60 12.73 3.05
N PHE A 133 -0.89 11.68 3.51
CA PHE A 133 -1.49 10.42 3.94
C PHE A 133 -2.55 10.62 5.03
N GLY A 134 -2.20 11.32 6.11
CA GLY A 134 -3.10 11.51 7.25
C GLY A 134 -4.37 12.27 6.88
N GLU A 135 -4.23 13.35 6.11
CA GLU A 135 -5.37 14.15 5.64
C GLU A 135 -6.26 13.35 4.68
N GLY A 136 -5.65 12.59 3.76
CA GLY A 136 -6.38 11.73 2.83
C GLY A 136 -7.10 10.58 3.54
N PHE A 137 -6.47 10.02 4.58
CA PHE A 137 -7.08 8.96 5.39
C PHE A 137 -8.30 9.47 6.16
N ASP A 138 -8.20 10.66 6.77
CA ASP A 138 -9.31 11.27 7.50
C ASP A 138 -10.50 11.60 6.60
N ALA A 139 -10.22 11.88 5.32
CA ALA A 139 -11.26 12.18 4.34
C ALA A 139 -11.99 10.92 3.84
N LEU A 140 -11.48 9.71 4.09
CA LEU A 140 -12.17 8.47 3.69
C LEU A 140 -13.52 8.32 4.43
N PRO A 141 -14.61 7.98 3.74
CA PRO A 141 -15.96 7.90 4.31
C PRO A 141 -16.17 6.75 5.30
#